data_AF-A0A2E0AK52-F1
#
_entry.id   AF-A0A2E0AK52-F1
#
_cell.length_a   1.000
_cell.length_b   1.000
_cell.length_c   1.000
_cell.angle_alpha   90.00
_cell.angle_beta   90.00
_cell.angle_gamma   90.00
#
_symmetry.space_group_name_H-M   'P 1'
#
loop_
_entity.id
_entity.type
_entity.pdbx_description
1 polymer ?
#
loop_
_entity_poly.entity_id
_entity_poly.type
_entity_poly.pdbx_seq_one_letter_code
_entity_poly.pdbx_strand_id
1 'polypeptide(L)'
;MDNRNNNIFSFLGSSTRRDALKLSALGVFGLLGLRPAQKAEAADLSGLGNAASRGDGNKKAPDHGVRVTERPKDYITSKGLKVDREIVNITDLKFQLNGRDLGQHLVVMPQKMGGGVNVLDLATGRSLASLWYWNYGDYNPISHHIQAFPSKNPYQEFEFINSCQGGMNSLIYGMPTPVTDPPEGFNMYRIRFNGDILELEENISETTGLGLGVHTTICPLDAKSYCISDGQKDIFAWFDRASTRVKQAFRYDWVGRSSTLADNWLKGGTLRINRIKPDQSTGLFDLRGTKGIKIN
;
A
#
# COMPACT_ATOMS: atom_id res chain seq x y z
N MET A 1 -23.33 -51.48 -40.81
CA MET A 1 -22.66 -52.12 -39.66
C MET A 1 -22.34 -51.00 -38.68
N ASP A 2 -23.31 -50.44 -37.95
CA ASP A 2 -24.27 -51.03 -36.99
C ASP A 2 -23.65 -51.72 -35.79
N ASN A 3 -23.99 -51.16 -34.61
CA ASN A 3 -24.05 -51.67 -33.22
C ASN A 3 -23.43 -50.61 -32.29
N ARG A 4 -24.14 -49.70 -31.61
CA ARG A 4 -25.43 -49.71 -30.90
C ARG A 4 -25.62 -50.80 -29.84
N ASN A 5 -26.13 -50.33 -28.69
CA ASN A 5 -26.79 -50.99 -27.55
C ASN A 5 -25.91 -51.26 -26.31
N ASN A 6 -26.30 -50.97 -25.07
CA ASN A 6 -27.56 -50.47 -24.47
C ASN A 6 -27.24 -49.95 -23.03
N ASN A 7 -27.74 -48.77 -22.61
CA ASN A 7 -28.90 -48.52 -21.72
C ASN A 7 -28.82 -49.25 -20.34
N ILE A 8 -29.12 -48.62 -19.18
CA ILE A 8 -30.50 -48.38 -18.70
C ILE A 8 -30.53 -47.66 -17.29
N PHE A 9 -31.50 -46.73 -17.11
CA PHE A 9 -32.15 -46.06 -15.91
C PHE A 9 -31.30 -45.19 -14.93
N SER A 10 -31.54 -43.88 -14.68
CA SER A 10 -32.72 -43.07 -14.22
C SER A 10 -33.23 -43.51 -12.83
N PHE A 11 -33.50 -42.69 -11.80
CA PHE A 11 -34.21 -41.40 -11.68
C PHE A 11 -34.00 -40.80 -10.24
N LEU A 12 -34.30 -39.50 -10.05
CA LEU A 12 -34.56 -38.73 -8.80
C LEU A 12 -33.33 -38.28 -7.98
N GLY A 13 -33.17 -37.02 -7.54
CA GLY A 13 -34.06 -35.86 -7.56
C GLY A 13 -33.29 -34.57 -7.25
N SER A 14 -33.90 -33.45 -7.62
CA SER A 14 -33.42 -32.09 -7.43
C SER A 14 -33.17 -31.76 -5.95
N SER A 15 -31.92 -31.45 -5.59
CA SER A 15 -31.62 -30.62 -4.42
C SER A 15 -31.16 -29.26 -4.90
N THR A 16 -31.81 -28.21 -4.41
CA THR A 16 -31.51 -26.84 -4.83
C THR A 16 -30.35 -26.29 -3.99
N ARG A 17 -29.54 -25.40 -4.59
CA ARG A 17 -28.46 -24.65 -3.92
C ARG A 17 -28.88 -23.90 -2.64
N ARG A 18 -30.18 -23.79 -2.34
CA ARG A 18 -30.71 -23.20 -1.12
C ARG A 18 -30.66 -24.13 0.10
N ASP A 19 -30.60 -25.44 -0.09
CA ASP A 19 -30.62 -26.40 1.02
C ASP A 19 -29.21 -26.64 1.61
N ALA A 20 -28.16 -26.45 0.80
CA ALA A 20 -26.76 -26.48 1.25
C ALA A 20 -26.35 -25.23 2.07
N LEU A 21 -27.15 -24.16 2.03
CA LEU A 21 -26.88 -22.88 2.68
C LEU A 21 -27.42 -22.79 4.12
N LYS A 22 -28.17 -23.79 4.59
CA LYS A 22 -28.70 -23.82 5.97
C LYS A 22 -27.92 -24.71 6.93
N LEU A 23 -27.03 -25.57 6.44
CA LEU A 23 -26.25 -26.47 7.31
C LEU A 23 -24.89 -25.90 7.78
N SER A 24 -24.43 -24.78 7.23
CA SER A 24 -23.18 -24.13 7.65
C SER A 24 -23.37 -22.99 8.67
N ALA A 25 -24.62 -22.63 8.99
CA ALA A 25 -24.94 -21.50 9.89
C ALA A 25 -25.00 -21.88 11.38
N LEU A 26 -24.74 -23.13 11.77
CA LEU A 26 -24.87 -23.61 13.16
C LEU A 26 -23.58 -24.20 13.76
N GLY A 27 -22.44 -24.07 13.08
CA GLY A 27 -21.17 -24.71 13.49
C GLY A 27 -20.08 -23.80 14.07
N VAL A 28 -20.28 -22.48 14.17
CA VAL A 28 -19.21 -21.54 14.59
C VAL A 28 -19.73 -20.55 15.63
N PHE A 29 -20.32 -21.05 16.72
CA PHE A 29 -20.69 -20.23 17.88
C PHE A 29 -20.06 -20.69 19.20
N GLY A 30 -19.04 -21.53 19.15
CA GLY A 30 -18.36 -22.02 20.35
C GLY A 30 -16.88 -22.19 20.11
N LEU A 31 -16.14 -21.08 20.09
CA LEU A 31 -14.76 -20.94 20.58
C LEU A 31 -14.24 -19.58 20.12
N LEU A 32 -14.36 -18.55 20.95
CA LEU A 32 -13.47 -17.40 21.04
C LEU A 32 -13.94 -16.57 22.23
N GLY A 33 -13.33 -16.82 23.39
CA GLY A 33 -13.55 -16.02 24.59
C GLY A 33 -13.09 -14.59 24.33
N LEU A 34 -14.02 -13.65 24.44
CA LEU A 34 -13.74 -12.22 24.44
C LEU A 34 -12.91 -11.88 25.69
N ARG A 35 -11.61 -11.64 25.52
CA ARG A 35 -10.86 -10.82 26.47
C ARG A 35 -11.02 -9.35 26.06
N PRO A 36 -11.47 -8.45 26.96
CA PRO A 36 -11.43 -7.03 26.66
C PRO A 36 -9.98 -6.59 26.48
N ALA A 37 -9.71 -5.83 25.41
CA ALA A 37 -8.42 -5.19 25.19
C ALA A 37 -8.11 -4.26 26.38
N GLN A 38 -6.97 -4.49 27.03
CA GLN A 38 -6.43 -3.57 28.02
C GLN A 38 -6.05 -2.26 27.31
N LYS A 39 -6.59 -1.14 27.77
CA LYS A 39 -6.14 0.19 27.32
C LYS A 39 -4.67 0.33 27.65
N ALA A 40 -3.85 0.68 26.66
CA ALA A 40 -2.49 1.12 26.89
C ALA A 40 -2.52 2.39 27.75
N GLU A 41 -1.80 2.39 28.87
CA GLU A 41 -1.57 3.60 29.66
C GLU A 41 -0.72 4.58 28.85
N ALA A 42 -1.05 5.86 28.97
CA ALA A 42 -0.29 6.94 28.33
C ALA A 42 1.13 6.95 28.88
N ALA A 43 2.11 7.14 27.99
CA ALA A 43 3.52 7.27 28.36
C ALA A 43 3.71 8.44 29.33
N ASP A 44 4.53 8.22 30.35
CA ASP A 44 4.98 9.23 31.30
C ASP A 44 5.83 10.28 30.56
N LEU A 45 5.38 11.54 30.60
CA LEU A 45 5.98 12.68 29.90
C LEU A 45 7.06 13.40 30.73
N SER A 46 7.53 12.79 31.82
CA SER A 46 8.42 13.41 32.82
C SER A 46 9.85 13.76 32.35
N GLY A 47 10.13 13.72 31.04
CA GLY A 47 11.47 13.96 30.48
C GLY A 47 11.55 14.85 29.24
N LEU A 48 10.45 15.47 28.79
CA LEU A 48 10.49 16.39 27.65
C LEU A 48 10.89 17.79 28.10
N GLY A 49 11.90 18.37 27.44
CA GLY A 49 12.37 19.73 27.67
C GLY A 49 11.23 20.76 27.62
N ASN A 50 11.44 21.86 28.34
CA ASN A 50 10.46 22.94 28.56
C ASN A 50 9.56 23.17 27.34
N ALA A 51 8.26 22.89 27.51
CA ALA A 51 7.24 23.23 26.53
C ALA A 51 7.34 24.72 26.16
N ALA A 52 7.11 25.03 24.89
CA ALA A 52 6.97 26.43 24.45
C ALA A 52 5.89 27.12 25.30
N SER A 53 6.30 28.14 26.06
CA SER A 53 5.37 28.94 26.84
C SER A 53 4.40 29.66 25.90
N ARG A 54 3.10 29.59 26.22
CA ARG A 54 2.07 30.36 25.52
C ARG A 54 2.45 31.83 25.57
N GLY A 55 2.76 32.40 24.40
CA GLY A 55 3.11 33.82 24.29
C GLY A 55 1.96 34.69 24.81
N ASP A 56 2.30 35.77 25.52
CA ASP A 56 1.35 36.81 25.91
C ASP A 56 0.69 37.37 24.64
N GLY A 57 -0.57 37.01 24.42
CA GLY A 57 -1.35 37.34 23.23
C GLY A 57 -1.53 38.85 22.97
N ASN A 58 -0.94 39.70 23.82
CA ASN A 58 -0.93 41.15 23.68
C ASN A 58 0.35 41.71 23.02
N LYS A 59 1.37 40.90 22.77
CA LYS A 59 2.56 41.36 22.02
C LYS A 59 2.37 41.11 20.53
N LYS A 60 2.02 42.18 19.81
CA LYS A 60 2.00 42.21 18.35
C LYS A 60 3.39 41.84 17.82
N ALA A 61 3.46 40.83 16.96
CA ALA A 61 4.65 40.55 16.17
C ALA A 61 5.00 41.80 15.33
N PRO A 62 6.30 42.08 15.07
CA PRO A 62 6.69 43.21 14.24
C PRO A 62 6.14 42.99 12.83
N ASP A 63 5.20 43.83 12.44
CA ASP A 63 4.62 43.87 11.10
C ASP A 63 5.70 44.40 10.14
N HIS A 64 6.26 43.54 9.30
CA HIS A 64 7.20 43.92 8.23
C HIS A 64 6.49 44.60 7.04
N GLY A 65 5.29 45.15 7.24
CA GLY A 65 4.57 45.95 6.26
C GLY A 65 4.87 47.44 6.41
N VAL A 66 5.18 48.11 5.29
CA VAL A 66 5.32 49.57 5.19
C VAL A 66 4.07 50.26 5.76
N ARG A 67 4.20 50.98 6.88
CA ARG A 67 3.15 51.87 7.37
C ARG A 67 3.11 53.12 6.50
N VAL A 68 2.09 53.24 5.67
CA VAL A 68 1.71 54.52 5.04
C VAL A 68 1.07 55.40 6.13
N THR A 69 1.88 56.21 6.80
CA THR A 69 1.42 57.11 7.88
C THR A 69 0.83 58.42 7.38
N GLU A 70 0.95 58.74 6.09
CA GLU A 70 0.35 59.91 5.47
C GLU A 70 -0.58 59.46 4.34
N ARG A 71 -1.89 59.42 4.62
CA ARG A 71 -2.90 59.12 3.60
C ARG A 71 -3.30 60.43 2.93
N PRO A 72 -3.20 60.53 1.59
CA PRO A 72 -3.80 61.62 0.82
C PRO A 72 -5.31 61.71 1.10
N LYS A 73 -5.91 62.91 1.00
CA LYS A 73 -7.34 63.16 1.28
C LYS A 73 -8.29 62.30 0.41
N ASP A 74 -7.78 61.77 -0.68
CA ASP A 74 -8.39 60.94 -1.71
C ASP A 74 -8.07 59.44 -1.58
N TYR A 75 -7.46 59.01 -0.48
CA TYR A 75 -7.18 57.59 -0.21
C TYR A 75 -8.47 56.81 0.09
N ILE A 76 -8.97 56.07 -0.90
CA ILE A 76 -10.11 55.16 -0.74
C ILE A 76 -9.65 53.94 0.04
N THR A 77 -10.11 53.83 1.29
CA THR A 77 -9.89 52.60 2.09
C THR A 77 -10.61 51.41 1.45
N SER A 78 -10.16 50.18 1.72
CA SER A 78 -10.86 48.96 1.27
C SER A 78 -12.32 48.84 1.75
N LYS A 79 -12.78 49.70 2.68
CA LYS A 79 -14.19 49.84 3.06
C LYS A 79 -15.04 50.64 2.06
N GLY A 80 -14.41 51.44 1.19
CA GLY A 80 -15.06 52.22 0.13
C GLY A 80 -15.06 51.54 -1.25
N LEU A 81 -14.26 50.48 -1.41
CA LEU A 81 -14.41 49.56 -2.53
C LEU A 81 -15.64 48.69 -2.25
N LYS A 82 -16.70 48.84 -3.07
CA LYS A 82 -17.65 47.74 -3.27
C LYS A 82 -16.85 46.60 -3.91
N VAL A 83 -16.21 45.79 -3.07
CA VAL A 83 -15.66 44.52 -3.51
C VAL A 83 -16.82 43.57 -3.48
N ASP A 84 -17.38 43.27 -4.65
CA ASP A 84 -18.23 42.11 -4.82
C ASP A 84 -17.37 40.89 -4.49
N ARG A 85 -17.54 40.38 -3.27
CA ARG A 85 -16.85 39.16 -2.84
C ARG A 85 -17.65 37.99 -3.39
N GLU A 86 -17.14 37.40 -4.45
CA GLU A 86 -17.60 36.09 -4.87
C GLU A 86 -17.13 35.05 -3.85
N ILE A 87 -18.08 34.37 -3.20
CA ILE A 87 -17.78 33.20 -2.39
C ILE A 87 -17.60 32.04 -3.37
N VAL A 88 -16.35 31.78 -3.73
CA VAL A 88 -16.00 30.60 -4.53
C VAL A 88 -15.79 29.44 -3.56
N ASN A 89 -16.64 28.43 -3.65
CA ASN A 89 -16.37 27.16 -3.00
C ASN A 89 -15.17 26.52 -3.71
N ILE A 90 -14.08 26.35 -2.98
CA ILE A 90 -12.88 25.71 -3.51
C ILE A 90 -13.14 24.25 -3.97
N THR A 91 -14.29 23.65 -3.59
CA THR A 91 -14.77 22.35 -4.09
C THR A 91 -15.30 22.41 -5.52
N ASP A 92 -15.72 23.58 -5.96
CA ASP A 92 -16.35 23.80 -7.27
C ASP A 92 -15.27 24.15 -8.32
N LEU A 93 -14.04 24.40 -7.86
CA LEU A 93 -12.88 24.60 -8.71
C LEU A 93 -12.35 23.26 -9.22
N LYS A 94 -12.50 23.05 -10.53
CA LYS A 94 -11.86 21.94 -11.22
C LYS A 94 -10.36 22.18 -11.34
N PHE A 95 -9.57 21.14 -11.10
CA PHE A 95 -8.16 21.17 -11.44
C PHE A 95 -8.01 21.08 -12.96
N GLN A 96 -7.25 22.00 -13.53
CA GLN A 96 -6.92 22.01 -14.95
C GLN A 96 -5.41 21.87 -15.15
N LEU A 97 -5.02 20.89 -15.94
CA LEU A 97 -3.65 20.73 -16.40
C LEU A 97 -3.55 21.23 -17.84
N ASN A 98 -2.86 22.35 -18.05
CA ASN A 98 -2.73 23.00 -19.37
C ASN A 98 -4.09 23.26 -20.06
N GLY A 99 -5.06 23.76 -19.29
CA GLY A 99 -6.42 24.05 -19.78
C GLY A 99 -7.31 22.82 -20.00
N ARG A 100 -6.88 21.63 -19.57
CA ARG A 100 -7.65 20.39 -19.69
C ARG A 100 -8.17 19.92 -18.34
N ASP A 101 -9.46 19.59 -18.31
CA ASP A 101 -10.09 18.81 -17.26
C ASP A 101 -9.60 17.36 -17.37
N LEU A 102 -8.98 16.85 -16.30
CA LEU A 102 -8.48 15.48 -16.24
C LEU A 102 -9.58 14.47 -15.88
N GLY A 103 -10.79 14.94 -15.52
CA GLY A 103 -11.93 14.10 -15.22
C GLY A 103 -11.86 13.42 -13.85
N GLN A 104 -12.87 12.58 -13.60
CA GLN A 104 -13.04 11.87 -12.34
C GLN A 104 -12.12 10.65 -12.26
N HIS A 105 -10.84 10.91 -11.99
CA HIS A 105 -9.81 9.89 -11.87
C HIS A 105 -9.06 10.05 -10.56
N LEU A 106 -8.84 8.92 -9.88
CA LEU A 106 -7.97 8.85 -8.71
C LEU A 106 -6.61 8.30 -9.11
N VAL A 107 -5.57 8.92 -8.59
CA VAL A 107 -4.19 8.44 -8.71
C VAL A 107 -3.73 8.02 -7.33
N VAL A 108 -3.28 6.78 -7.20
CA VAL A 108 -2.58 6.29 -6.01
C VAL A 108 -1.10 6.15 -6.31
N MET A 109 -0.24 6.70 -5.45
CA MET A 109 1.21 6.68 -5.65
C MET A 109 1.94 6.29 -4.36
N PRO A 110 2.94 5.39 -4.45
CA PRO A 110 3.90 5.19 -3.38
C PRO A 110 4.87 6.36 -3.33
N GLN A 111 5.48 6.58 -2.16
CA GLN A 111 6.35 7.73 -1.92
C GLN A 111 7.84 7.36 -1.89
N LYS A 112 8.20 6.09 -2.14
CA LYS A 112 9.57 5.59 -2.00
C LYS A 112 10.09 5.91 -0.59
N MET A 113 11.12 6.75 -0.49
CA MET A 113 11.71 7.20 0.78
C MET A 113 10.78 8.07 1.64
N GLY A 114 9.67 8.56 1.10
CA GLY A 114 8.63 9.25 1.87
C GLY A 114 7.83 8.34 2.82
N GLY A 115 7.98 7.02 2.71
CA GLY A 115 7.53 6.10 3.76
C GLY A 115 6.07 5.70 3.73
N GLY A 116 5.37 5.95 2.62
CA GLY A 116 3.91 5.88 2.59
C GLY A 116 3.31 5.92 1.19
N VAL A 117 2.01 6.16 1.15
CA VAL A 117 1.20 6.23 -0.07
C VAL A 117 0.25 7.41 0.00
N ASN A 118 -0.07 7.98 -1.16
CA ASN A 118 -1.05 9.06 -1.30
C ASN A 118 -2.10 8.71 -2.35
N VAL A 119 -3.33 9.17 -2.11
CA VAL A 119 -4.42 9.20 -3.08
C VAL A 119 -4.69 10.65 -3.46
N LEU A 120 -4.67 10.94 -4.75
CA LEU A 120 -5.00 12.25 -5.33
C LEU A 120 -6.19 12.14 -6.26
N ASP A 121 -7.10 13.10 -6.16
CA ASP A 121 -8.20 13.29 -7.09
C ASP A 121 -7.78 14.25 -8.20
N LEU A 122 -7.78 13.77 -9.45
CA LEU A 122 -7.42 14.60 -10.61
C LEU A 122 -8.52 15.57 -11.01
N ALA A 123 -9.77 15.37 -10.57
CA ALA A 123 -10.86 16.30 -10.87
C ALA A 123 -10.69 17.61 -10.09
N THR A 124 -10.18 17.54 -8.86
CA THR A 124 -10.05 18.70 -7.96
C THR A 124 -8.60 19.06 -7.61
N GLY A 125 -7.64 18.20 -7.93
CA GLY A 125 -6.22 18.37 -7.60
C GLY A 125 -5.92 18.13 -6.11
N ARG A 126 -6.86 17.57 -5.36
CA ARG A 126 -6.76 17.39 -3.91
C ARG A 126 -6.14 16.05 -3.56
N SER A 127 -5.36 16.03 -2.48
CA SER A 127 -5.07 14.78 -1.79
C SER A 127 -6.31 14.36 -1.00
N LEU A 128 -6.82 13.17 -1.29
CA LEU A 128 -7.97 12.60 -0.59
C LEU A 128 -7.55 11.91 0.70
N ALA A 129 -6.47 11.13 0.65
CA ALA A 129 -5.96 10.40 1.79
C ALA A 129 -4.46 10.10 1.63
N SER A 130 -3.78 9.97 2.77
CA SER A 130 -2.37 9.60 2.87
C SER A 130 -2.19 8.59 4.00
N LEU A 131 -1.25 7.67 3.85
CA LEU A 131 -0.90 6.71 4.88
C LEU A 131 0.62 6.56 4.95
N TRP A 132 1.16 6.64 6.16
CA TRP A 132 2.57 6.41 6.43
C TRP A 132 2.77 5.13 7.23
N TYR A 133 3.60 4.23 6.75
CA TYR A 133 3.77 2.90 7.36
C TYR A 133 4.52 2.94 8.69
N TRP A 134 5.28 4.01 8.97
CA TRP A 134 5.92 4.18 10.28
C TRP A 134 4.92 4.36 11.43
N ASN A 135 3.69 4.81 11.15
CA ASN A 135 2.60 4.83 12.13
C ASN A 135 2.16 3.41 12.56
N TYR A 136 2.55 2.39 11.77
CA TYR A 136 2.25 0.98 11.98
C TYR A 136 3.50 0.17 12.35
N GLY A 137 4.59 0.84 12.74
CA GLY A 137 5.82 0.17 13.21
C GLY A 137 6.81 -0.23 12.11
N ASP A 138 6.57 0.14 10.86
CA ASP A 138 7.57 -0.04 9.80
C ASP A 138 8.52 1.16 9.75
N TYR A 139 9.72 0.98 10.30
CA TYR A 139 10.72 2.04 10.43
C TYR A 139 11.74 2.09 9.28
N ASN A 140 11.60 1.24 8.27
CA ASN A 140 12.30 1.41 6.99
C ASN A 140 11.37 1.18 5.78
N PRO A 141 10.24 1.89 5.69
CA PRO A 141 9.21 1.59 4.72
C PRO A 141 9.52 2.24 3.36
N ILE A 142 10.37 1.62 2.54
CA ILE A 142 10.61 2.13 1.19
C ILE A 142 9.46 1.69 0.28
N SER A 143 8.31 2.35 0.40
CA SER A 143 7.10 2.11 -0.41
C SER A 143 7.43 2.10 -1.91
N HIS A 144 7.37 0.94 -2.56
CA HIS A 144 8.04 0.74 -3.83
C HIS A 144 7.10 0.68 -5.02
N HIS A 145 6.43 -0.45 -5.25
CA HIS A 145 5.50 -0.61 -6.37
C HIS A 145 4.08 -0.76 -5.86
N ILE A 146 3.13 -0.24 -6.63
CA ILE A 146 1.72 -0.25 -6.30
C ILE A 146 0.92 -0.83 -7.46
N GLN A 147 -0.17 -1.51 -7.15
CA GLN A 147 -1.18 -1.87 -8.13
C GLN A 147 -2.56 -1.93 -7.47
N ALA A 148 -3.52 -1.17 -8.03
CA ALA A 148 -4.89 -1.10 -7.53
C ALA A 148 -5.82 -2.07 -8.26
N PHE A 149 -6.69 -2.74 -7.50
CA PHE A 149 -7.77 -3.55 -8.07
C PHE A 149 -8.84 -2.66 -8.70
N PRO A 150 -9.51 -3.12 -9.77
CA PRO A 150 -10.65 -2.41 -10.32
C PRO A 150 -11.73 -2.19 -9.27
N SER A 151 -12.29 -0.98 -9.24
CA SER A 151 -13.45 -0.61 -8.44
C SER A 151 -14.55 -0.09 -9.34
N LYS A 152 -15.81 -0.41 -8.99
CA LYS A 152 -16.99 0.16 -9.66
C LYS A 152 -17.11 1.66 -9.41
N ASN A 153 -16.70 2.11 -8.22
CA ASN A 153 -16.65 3.52 -7.86
C ASN A 153 -15.45 3.78 -6.94
N PRO A 154 -14.28 4.18 -7.48
CA PRO A 154 -13.08 4.39 -6.68
C PRO A 154 -13.19 5.56 -5.70
N TYR A 155 -14.16 6.47 -5.86
CA TYR A 155 -14.43 7.54 -4.89
C TYR A 155 -15.15 7.03 -3.63
N GLN A 156 -15.75 5.84 -3.68
CA GLN A 156 -16.38 5.20 -2.51
C GLN A 156 -15.47 4.15 -1.90
N GLU A 157 -14.81 3.34 -2.72
CA GLU A 157 -13.84 2.37 -2.22
C GLU A 157 -12.94 1.84 -3.32
N PHE A 158 -11.71 1.47 -2.96
CA PHE A 158 -10.89 0.57 -3.75
C PHE A 158 -9.79 -0.03 -2.87
N GLU A 159 -9.22 -1.14 -3.33
CA GLU A 159 -8.13 -1.84 -2.66
C GLU A 159 -6.90 -1.84 -3.56
N PHE A 160 -5.71 -1.80 -2.98
CA PHE A 160 -4.45 -1.95 -3.70
C PHE A 160 -3.41 -2.70 -2.89
N ILE A 161 -2.43 -3.23 -3.61
CA ILE A 161 -1.24 -3.84 -3.04
C ILE A 161 -0.08 -2.86 -3.18
N ASN A 162 0.70 -2.67 -2.13
CA ASN A 162 1.95 -1.93 -2.17
C ASN A 162 3.11 -2.77 -1.60
N SER A 163 4.08 -3.10 -2.45
CA SER A 163 5.34 -3.71 -2.02
C SER A 163 6.27 -2.64 -1.45
N CYS A 164 7.09 -3.00 -0.47
CA CYS A 164 8.13 -2.15 0.09
C CYS A 164 9.50 -2.79 -0.06
N GLN A 165 10.53 -1.98 -0.27
CA GLN A 165 11.91 -2.39 -0.02
C GLN A 165 12.32 -2.01 1.41
N GLY A 166 13.45 -2.55 1.85
CA GLY A 166 14.12 -2.11 3.07
C GLY A 166 15.57 -2.55 3.09
N GLY A 167 16.13 -2.73 4.29
CA GLY A 167 17.55 -2.95 4.50
C GLY A 167 18.38 -1.83 3.85
N MET A 168 19.52 -2.22 3.30
CA MET A 168 20.52 -1.30 2.73
C MET A 168 20.00 -0.49 1.53
N ASN A 169 18.84 -0.85 0.95
CA ASN A 169 18.22 -0.06 -0.10
C ASN A 169 17.95 1.39 0.32
N SER A 170 17.80 1.70 1.62
CA SER A 170 17.60 3.09 2.06
C SER A 170 18.83 3.98 1.82
N LEU A 171 20.01 3.37 1.68
CA LEU A 171 21.30 4.06 1.65
C LEU A 171 21.84 4.29 0.22
N ILE A 172 21.18 3.73 -0.81
CA ILE A 172 21.67 3.83 -2.20
C ILE A 172 21.31 5.15 -2.90
N TYR A 173 20.50 6.01 -2.27
CA TYR A 173 19.96 7.24 -2.86
C TYR A 173 20.84 8.48 -2.65
N GLY A 174 22.00 8.35 -1.99
CA GLY A 174 22.88 9.48 -1.71
C GLY A 174 22.28 10.52 -0.75
N MET A 175 21.24 10.16 -0.01
CA MET A 175 20.64 11.04 1.00
C MET A 175 21.50 11.02 2.27
N PRO A 176 21.87 12.18 2.84
CA PRO A 176 22.61 12.22 4.08
C PRO A 176 21.72 11.68 5.22
N THR A 177 22.13 10.57 5.82
CA THR A 177 21.39 9.94 6.92
C THR A 177 22.36 9.41 7.98
N PRO A 178 22.02 9.52 9.28
CA PRO A 178 22.78 8.88 10.35
C PRO A 178 22.48 7.38 10.48
N VAL A 179 21.49 6.85 9.75
CA VAL A 179 21.11 5.43 9.79
C VAL A 179 22.18 4.60 9.08
N THR A 180 22.85 3.73 9.84
CA THR A 180 23.89 2.82 9.32
C THR A 180 23.42 1.37 9.22
N ASP A 181 22.46 0.97 10.05
CA ASP A 181 21.87 -0.37 10.08
C ASP A 181 20.34 -0.27 10.01
N PRO A 182 19.78 -0.09 8.81
CA PRO A 182 18.35 0.11 8.62
C PRO A 182 17.56 -1.21 8.77
N PRO A 183 16.34 -1.17 9.35
CA PRO A 183 15.46 -2.34 9.42
C PRO A 183 15.23 -3.04 8.09
N GLU A 184 14.99 -4.35 8.14
CA GLU A 184 14.98 -5.24 6.98
C GLU A 184 13.98 -4.87 5.89
N GLY A 185 12.76 -4.42 6.25
CA GLY A 185 11.67 -4.12 5.32
C GLY A 185 11.16 -5.34 4.54
N PHE A 186 11.01 -5.23 3.21
CA PHE A 186 10.36 -6.24 2.34
C PHE A 186 8.92 -6.58 2.75
N ASN A 187 8.25 -5.63 3.39
CA ASN A 187 6.83 -5.74 3.71
C ASN A 187 6.00 -5.60 2.43
N MET A 188 4.82 -6.24 2.44
CA MET A 188 3.87 -6.20 1.34
C MET A 188 2.52 -5.89 1.94
N TYR A 189 1.98 -4.71 1.65
CA TYR A 189 0.78 -4.23 2.31
C TYR A 189 -0.43 -4.36 1.40
N ARG A 190 -1.54 -4.80 1.97
CA ARG A 190 -2.88 -4.60 1.43
C ARG A 190 -3.49 -3.39 2.11
N ILE A 191 -3.95 -2.44 1.29
CA ILE A 191 -4.54 -1.20 1.75
C ILE A 191 -5.88 -1.03 1.07
N ARG A 192 -6.87 -0.55 1.82
CA ARG A 192 -8.17 -0.15 1.32
C ARG A 192 -8.38 1.34 1.51
N PHE A 193 -8.82 2.02 0.46
CA PHE A 193 -9.48 3.31 0.57
C PHE A 193 -10.97 3.07 0.76
N ASN A 194 -11.58 3.65 1.79
CA ASN A 194 -12.99 3.47 2.13
C ASN A 194 -13.89 4.67 1.76
N GLY A 195 -13.36 5.61 0.96
CA GLY A 195 -14.04 6.85 0.58
C GLY A 195 -13.57 8.07 1.37
N ASP A 196 -13.04 7.84 2.57
CA ASP A 196 -12.59 8.91 3.48
C ASP A 196 -11.11 8.76 3.85
N ILE A 197 -10.69 7.54 4.25
CA ILE A 197 -9.34 7.26 4.74
C ILE A 197 -8.73 6.03 4.06
N LEU A 198 -7.42 5.88 4.24
CA LEU A 198 -6.69 4.65 3.93
C LEU A 198 -6.58 3.77 5.17
N GLU A 199 -6.92 2.50 5.01
CA GLU A 199 -6.88 1.46 6.04
C GLU A 199 -5.82 0.42 5.66
N LEU A 200 -4.83 0.22 6.54
CA LEU A 200 -3.88 -0.89 6.40
C LEU A 200 -4.57 -2.17 6.85
N GLU A 201 -4.97 -3.01 5.90
CA GLU A 201 -5.75 -4.23 6.18
C GLU A 201 -4.86 -5.41 6.55
N GLU A 202 -3.69 -5.52 5.90
CA GLU A 202 -2.82 -6.68 6.06
C GLU A 202 -1.36 -6.35 5.72
N ASN A 203 -0.43 -6.88 6.52
CA ASN A 203 0.94 -7.13 6.07
C ASN A 203 1.04 -8.56 5.53
N ILE A 204 0.97 -8.73 4.22
CA ILE A 204 0.99 -10.02 3.53
C ILE A 204 2.28 -10.78 3.83
N SER A 205 3.39 -10.07 4.07
CA SER A 205 4.66 -10.73 4.41
C SER A 205 4.61 -11.42 5.77
N GLU A 206 3.80 -10.91 6.70
CA GLU A 206 3.59 -11.53 8.02
C GLU A 206 2.69 -12.75 7.95
N THR A 207 1.58 -12.63 7.22
CA THR A 207 0.57 -13.69 7.13
C THR A 207 1.00 -14.85 6.24
N THR A 208 1.95 -14.63 5.32
CA THR A 208 2.47 -15.68 4.42
C THR A 208 3.89 -16.11 4.76
N GLY A 209 4.64 -15.31 5.53
CA GLY A 209 6.07 -15.53 5.77
C GLY A 209 6.98 -15.22 4.56
N LEU A 210 6.43 -14.66 3.48
CA LEU A 210 7.16 -14.33 2.25
C LEU A 210 7.21 -12.82 2.05
N GLY A 211 8.39 -12.20 2.11
CA GLY A 211 8.57 -10.76 1.82
C GLY A 211 9.23 -10.52 0.47
N LEU A 212 8.60 -9.70 -0.40
CA LEU A 212 9.06 -9.38 -1.75
C LEU A 212 8.88 -7.88 -2.01
N GLY A 213 9.89 -7.22 -2.60
CA GLY A 213 9.98 -5.76 -2.57
C GLY A 213 9.93 -5.05 -3.93
N VAL A 214 9.70 -5.73 -5.05
CA VAL A 214 9.71 -5.12 -6.39
C VAL A 214 8.30 -5.11 -6.98
N HIS A 215 8.09 -5.49 -8.24
CA HIS A 215 6.85 -5.20 -8.96
C HIS A 215 5.68 -6.00 -8.38
N THR A 216 4.54 -5.34 -8.22
CA THR A 216 3.25 -5.96 -7.97
C THR A 216 2.34 -5.80 -9.18
N THR A 217 1.59 -6.83 -9.55
CA THR A 217 0.66 -6.82 -10.69
C THR A 217 -0.61 -7.60 -10.37
N ILE A 218 -1.72 -7.25 -11.01
CA ILE A 218 -3.01 -7.91 -10.83
C ILE A 218 -3.34 -8.74 -12.07
N CYS A 219 -3.95 -9.90 -11.86
CA CYS A 219 -4.47 -10.72 -12.95
C CYS A 219 -5.54 -9.93 -13.73
N PRO A 220 -5.30 -9.56 -15.01
CA PRO A 220 -6.19 -8.70 -15.76
C PRO A 220 -7.49 -9.39 -16.19
N LEU A 221 -7.51 -10.73 -16.18
CA LEU A 221 -8.66 -11.52 -16.64
C LEU A 221 -9.85 -11.44 -15.69
N ASP A 222 -9.59 -11.43 -14.39
CA ASP A 222 -10.64 -11.54 -13.37
C ASP A 222 -10.42 -10.70 -12.11
N ALA A 223 -9.23 -10.08 -11.95
CA ALA A 223 -8.84 -9.37 -10.75
C ALA A 223 -9.01 -10.17 -9.44
N LYS A 224 -8.95 -11.51 -9.51
CA LYS A 224 -9.08 -12.41 -8.33
C LYS A 224 -7.73 -12.85 -7.77
N SER A 225 -6.64 -12.39 -8.35
CA SER A 225 -5.30 -12.73 -7.91
C SER A 225 -4.30 -11.66 -8.31
N TYR A 226 -3.15 -11.66 -7.65
CA TYR A 226 -2.07 -10.71 -7.87
C TYR A 226 -0.72 -11.41 -7.73
N CYS A 227 0.33 -10.77 -8.23
CA CYS A 227 1.69 -11.29 -8.20
C CYS A 227 2.63 -10.25 -7.62
N ILE A 228 3.66 -10.70 -6.92
CA ILE A 228 4.74 -9.82 -6.46
C ILE A 228 6.06 -10.50 -6.81
N SER A 229 7.05 -9.72 -7.25
CA SER A 229 8.40 -10.17 -7.55
C SER A 229 9.46 -9.48 -6.70
N ASP A 230 10.61 -10.12 -6.60
CA ASP A 230 11.79 -9.57 -5.95
C ASP A 230 13.08 -9.99 -6.66
N GLY A 231 13.92 -9.01 -7.00
CA GLY A 231 15.19 -9.24 -7.68
C GLY A 231 16.39 -9.39 -6.75
N GLN A 232 16.23 -9.17 -5.44
CA GLN A 232 17.29 -9.44 -4.47
C GLN A 232 17.26 -10.89 -4.01
N LYS A 233 16.06 -11.46 -3.87
CA LYS A 233 15.82 -12.87 -3.54
C LYS A 233 15.72 -13.77 -4.78
N ASP A 234 15.52 -13.17 -5.96
CA ASP A 234 15.14 -13.85 -7.20
C ASP A 234 13.89 -14.73 -7.01
N ILE A 235 12.82 -14.13 -6.49
CA ILE A 235 11.55 -14.84 -6.22
C ILE A 235 10.39 -14.14 -6.90
N PHE A 236 9.49 -14.94 -7.46
CA PHE A 236 8.18 -14.52 -7.95
C PHE A 236 7.11 -15.33 -7.24
N ALA A 237 6.04 -14.69 -6.78
CA ALA A 237 4.91 -15.36 -6.17
C ALA A 237 3.57 -14.83 -6.68
N TRP A 238 2.61 -15.74 -6.79
CA TRP A 238 1.23 -15.50 -7.16
C TRP A 238 0.33 -15.74 -5.95
N PHE A 239 -0.53 -14.78 -5.63
CA PHE A 239 -1.38 -14.77 -4.45
C PHE A 239 -2.85 -14.77 -4.86
N ASP A 240 -3.67 -15.47 -4.10
CA ASP A 240 -5.12 -15.35 -4.17
C ASP A 240 -5.57 -14.02 -3.54
N ARG A 241 -6.46 -13.27 -4.20
CA ARG A 241 -6.89 -11.97 -3.68
C ARG A 241 -7.71 -12.11 -2.40
N ALA A 242 -8.62 -13.08 -2.33
CA ALA A 242 -9.57 -13.16 -1.22
C ALA A 242 -8.95 -13.72 0.06
N SER A 243 -8.04 -14.68 -0.08
CA SER A 243 -7.42 -15.39 1.05
C SER A 243 -5.97 -15.03 1.32
N THR A 244 -5.34 -14.24 0.44
CA THR A 244 -3.89 -13.94 0.47
C THR A 244 -2.99 -15.19 0.34
N ARG A 245 -3.56 -16.39 0.18
CA ARG A 245 -2.78 -17.62 0.06
C ARG A 245 -1.88 -17.58 -1.17
N VAL A 246 -0.60 -17.95 -0.99
CA VAL A 246 0.33 -18.17 -2.09
C VAL A 246 -0.14 -19.36 -2.93
N LYS A 247 -0.55 -19.08 -4.17
CA LYS A 247 -0.99 -20.09 -5.14
C LYS A 247 0.22 -20.84 -5.71
N GLN A 248 1.26 -20.09 -6.08
CA GLN A 248 2.53 -20.60 -6.58
C GLN A 248 3.64 -19.60 -6.26
N ALA A 249 4.82 -20.11 -5.94
CA ALA A 249 6.03 -19.30 -5.81
C ALA A 249 7.21 -20.02 -6.44
N PHE A 250 8.06 -19.27 -7.13
CA PHE A 250 9.24 -19.76 -7.82
C PHE A 250 10.46 -18.97 -7.39
N ARG A 251 11.54 -19.68 -7.10
CA ARG A 251 12.88 -19.13 -6.91
C ARG A 251 13.69 -19.42 -8.17
N TYR A 252 14.42 -18.41 -8.61
CA TYR A 252 15.31 -18.47 -9.76
C TYR A 252 16.74 -18.43 -9.27
N ASP A 253 17.62 -19.27 -9.80
CA ASP A 253 19.05 -19.27 -9.44
C ASP A 253 19.91 -19.36 -10.70
N TRP A 254 20.88 -18.47 -10.84
CA TRP A 254 21.80 -18.46 -11.96
C TRP A 254 23.08 -19.25 -11.63
N VAL A 255 23.47 -20.15 -12.53
CA VAL A 255 24.75 -20.88 -12.48
C VAL A 255 25.56 -20.54 -13.73
N GLY A 256 26.43 -19.54 -13.61
CA GLY A 256 27.30 -19.10 -14.70
C GLY A 256 28.39 -20.12 -15.05
N ARG A 257 28.83 -20.14 -16.30
CA ARG A 257 29.98 -20.95 -16.76
C ARG A 257 31.33 -20.42 -16.25
N SER A 258 31.38 -19.15 -15.85
CA SER A 258 32.52 -18.54 -15.17
C SER A 258 32.17 -18.28 -13.70
N SER A 259 33.12 -18.42 -12.80
CA SER A 259 32.99 -18.02 -11.39
C SER A 259 33.28 -16.54 -11.14
N THR A 260 33.83 -15.81 -12.12
CA THR A 260 34.13 -14.37 -11.99
C THR A 260 32.90 -13.53 -12.32
N LEU A 261 32.58 -12.53 -11.49
CA LEU A 261 31.40 -11.68 -11.69
C LEU A 261 31.39 -11.02 -13.08
N ALA A 262 32.54 -10.53 -13.57
CA ALA A 262 32.65 -9.89 -14.88
C ALA A 262 32.19 -10.79 -16.04
N ASP A 263 32.42 -12.10 -15.95
CA ASP A 263 32.12 -13.05 -17.03
C ASP A 263 30.91 -13.95 -16.73
N ASN A 264 30.43 -13.99 -15.49
CA ASN A 264 29.44 -14.96 -15.00
C ASN A 264 28.13 -14.92 -15.79
N TRP A 265 27.76 -13.75 -16.30
CA TRP A 265 26.62 -13.57 -17.21
C TRP A 265 27.03 -13.59 -18.68
N LEU A 266 28.13 -12.92 -19.05
CA LEU A 266 28.56 -12.76 -20.45
C LEU A 266 28.90 -14.08 -21.14
N LYS A 267 29.48 -15.04 -20.41
CA LYS A 267 29.85 -16.36 -20.95
C LYS A 267 28.70 -17.37 -20.93
N GLY A 268 27.49 -16.92 -20.57
CA GLY A 268 26.32 -17.76 -20.42
C GLY A 268 26.39 -18.71 -19.22
N GLY A 269 25.34 -19.50 -19.07
CA GLY A 269 25.12 -20.32 -17.88
C GLY A 269 23.78 -21.04 -17.93
N THR A 270 23.34 -21.50 -16.77
CA THR A 270 22.06 -22.20 -16.61
C THR A 270 21.20 -21.48 -15.57
N LEU A 271 19.99 -21.11 -15.99
CA LEU A 271 18.96 -20.62 -15.08
C LEU A 271 18.19 -21.82 -14.49
N ARG A 272 18.26 -21.98 -13.18
CA ARG A 272 17.46 -22.96 -12.43
C ARG A 272 16.18 -22.31 -11.96
N ILE A 273 15.05 -23.00 -12.14
CA ILE A 273 13.73 -22.51 -11.75
C ILE A 273 13.13 -23.55 -10.81
N ASN A 274 13.00 -23.20 -9.54
CA ASN A 274 12.53 -24.11 -8.50
C ASN A 274 11.21 -23.60 -7.94
N ARG A 275 10.17 -24.45 -7.92
CA ARG A 275 8.96 -24.14 -7.14
C ARG A 275 9.31 -24.25 -5.66
N ILE A 276 9.09 -23.17 -4.91
CA ILE A 276 9.24 -23.14 -3.45
C ILE A 276 7.88 -23.35 -2.79
N LYS A 277 7.89 -23.90 -1.58
CA LYS A 277 6.69 -24.22 -0.79
C LYS A 277 6.87 -23.67 0.62
N PRO A 278 5.77 -23.32 1.31
CA PRO A 278 5.86 -23.00 2.73
C PRO A 278 6.29 -24.24 3.53
N ASP A 279 6.80 -23.99 4.72
CA ASP A 279 7.03 -25.04 5.71
C ASP A 279 5.71 -25.77 6.04
N GLN A 280 5.77 -27.10 6.14
CA GLN A 280 4.57 -27.92 6.32
C GLN A 280 3.97 -27.80 7.72
N SER A 281 4.78 -27.49 8.73
CA SER A 281 4.32 -27.42 10.12
C SER A 281 3.64 -26.09 10.44
N THR A 282 4.14 -25.00 9.83
CA THR A 282 3.64 -23.64 10.07
C THR A 282 2.70 -23.14 8.98
N GLY A 283 2.80 -23.68 7.76
CA GLY A 283 2.09 -23.16 6.58
C GLY A 283 2.67 -21.85 6.06
N LEU A 284 3.79 -21.36 6.61
CA LEU A 284 4.45 -20.11 6.25
C LEU A 284 5.77 -20.35 5.53
N PHE A 285 6.18 -19.40 4.70
CA PHE A 285 7.55 -19.33 4.22
C PHE A 285 8.47 -18.78 5.33
N ASP A 286 9.76 -19.14 5.31
CA ASP A 286 10.78 -18.48 6.16
C ASP A 286 11.62 -17.50 5.32
N LEU A 287 10.93 -16.53 4.70
CA LEU A 287 11.51 -15.61 3.72
C LEU A 287 11.05 -14.17 3.94
N ARG A 288 10.76 -13.80 5.19
CA ARG A 288 10.48 -12.41 5.59
C ARG A 288 11.74 -11.56 5.56
N GLY A 289 11.56 -10.24 5.44
CA GLY A 289 12.64 -9.26 5.58
C GLY A 289 13.82 -9.56 4.65
N THR A 290 15.04 -9.62 5.18
CA THR A 290 16.25 -9.86 4.36
C THR A 290 16.54 -11.33 4.08
N LYS A 291 15.78 -12.27 4.67
CA LYS A 291 16.00 -13.70 4.46
C LYS A 291 15.81 -14.08 2.98
N GLY A 292 16.82 -14.76 2.44
CA GLY A 292 16.84 -15.27 1.07
C GLY A 292 17.51 -14.36 0.05
N ILE A 293 17.91 -13.15 0.44
CA ILE A 293 18.61 -12.20 -0.42
C ILE A 293 19.96 -12.77 -0.91
N LYS A 294 20.31 -12.44 -2.15
CA LYS A 294 21.59 -12.75 -2.81
C LYS A 294 22.48 -11.53 -3.02
N ILE A 295 21.88 -10.33 -3.06
CA ILE A 295 22.55 -9.06 -3.33
C ILE A 295 22.02 -7.98 -2.39
N ASN A 296 22.91 -7.20 -1.80
CA ASN A 296 22.62 -6.01 -1.00
C ASN A 296 23.28 -4.79 -1.64
#